data_AF-A0A9E4Q827-F1
#
_entry.id   AF-A0A9E4Q827-F1
#
_cell.length_a   1.000
_cell.length_b   1.000
_cell.length_c   1.000
_cell.angle_alpha   90.00
_cell.angle_beta   90.00
_cell.angle_gamma   90.00
#
_symmetry.space_group_name_H-M   'P 1'
#
loop_
_entity.id
_entity.type
_entity.pdbx_description
1 polymer ?
#
loop_
_entity_poly.entity_id
_entity_poly.type
_entity_poly.pdbx_seq_one_letter_code
_entity_poly.pdbx_strand_id
1 'polypeptide(L)'
;ILSQHGHEYVAVGVGTSGNAYLHNPNAERCGGATIHPEFTLPNGLNEEIIGRFGPWPEEARPNTARMAQAVRIMTEYVLPERNPAVSLIWSSEPDKSQHDAGVGSDLSNAAVTEADAQFGRLLEWLEESGRSGDTDVIVLSDHGYSTIRETVNVRELVAEAGFPSNGEAGGVVVAHNGGSVLFYAGNSDRETAQRLAAWLMEQPWCGTLTASSSVSDIEGTLPAALVGNEGVRGPDLTMSFRWNSTPNDAGYLGYVYSTGGRPGQGQHGSMSKYELRNVMFARGPSFKQGLQVDAPSGNIDLAPTVLRILGIPAGKGMEGRVLEEALVNGPDPSDVDWSREVHNTERRLGHKVYRQQIAISRVGDTTYIDEGNSTFGWR
;
A
#
# COMPACT_ATOMS: atom_id res chain seq x y z
N ILE A 1 15.45 15.88 1.98
CA ILE A 1 14.86 16.70 3.05
C ILE A 1 15.67 16.51 4.33
N LEU A 2 15.57 15.37 5.03
CA LEU A 2 16.31 15.13 6.28
C LEU A 2 17.81 15.46 6.21
N SER A 3 18.51 14.98 5.17
CA SER A 3 19.95 15.24 4.99
C SER A 3 20.32 16.72 4.85
N GLN A 4 19.43 17.54 4.28
CA GLN A 4 19.65 19.00 4.16
C GLN A 4 19.55 19.71 5.52
N HIS A 5 18.96 19.04 6.52
CA HIS A 5 18.87 19.48 7.90
C HIS A 5 19.82 18.72 8.82
N GLY A 6 20.82 18.01 8.27
CA GLY A 6 21.80 17.28 9.06
C GLY A 6 21.27 16.01 9.74
N HIS A 7 20.13 15.49 9.28
CA HIS A 7 19.49 14.30 9.84
C HIS A 7 19.63 13.08 8.93
N GLU A 8 19.80 11.91 9.54
CA GLU A 8 19.81 10.62 8.84
C GLU A 8 18.44 9.95 8.85
N TYR A 9 18.20 9.14 7.81
CA TYR A 9 17.14 8.14 7.74
C TYR A 9 17.75 6.76 7.51
N VAL A 10 17.42 5.79 8.36
CA VAL A 10 17.90 4.40 8.25
C VAL A 10 16.75 3.42 8.20
N ALA A 11 16.68 2.61 7.14
CA ALA A 11 15.71 1.54 7.01
C ALA A 11 16.37 0.16 7.13
N VAL A 12 15.74 -0.75 7.88
CA VAL A 12 16.08 -2.17 7.93
C VAL A 12 14.88 -2.95 7.40
N GLY A 13 15.01 -3.53 6.21
CA GLY A 13 13.91 -4.20 5.51
C GLY A 13 14.16 -5.69 5.36
N VAL A 14 13.13 -6.50 5.60
CA VAL A 14 13.10 -7.95 5.32
C VAL A 14 12.01 -8.31 4.31
N GLY A 15 11.60 -7.30 3.53
CA GLY A 15 10.66 -7.37 2.42
C GLY A 15 11.28 -7.90 1.14
N THR A 16 10.77 -7.43 0.00
CA THR A 16 11.42 -7.61 -1.30
C THR A 16 12.54 -6.57 -1.47
N SER A 17 13.57 -6.89 -2.25
CA SER A 17 14.68 -5.96 -2.47
C SER A 17 14.26 -4.67 -3.18
N GLY A 18 13.25 -4.74 -4.06
CA GLY A 18 12.69 -3.56 -4.73
C GLY A 18 12.04 -2.58 -3.75
N ASN A 19 11.25 -3.07 -2.80
CA ASN A 19 10.68 -2.24 -1.72
C ASN A 19 11.79 -1.63 -0.85
N ALA A 20 12.74 -2.46 -0.40
CA ALA A 20 13.84 -2.00 0.44
C ALA A 20 14.64 -0.87 -0.22
N TYR A 21 14.92 -0.99 -1.52
CA TYR A 21 15.70 -0.02 -2.28
C TYR A 21 15.06 1.38 -2.30
N LEU A 22 13.72 1.45 -2.33
CA LEU A 22 12.98 2.71 -2.40
C LEU A 22 13.03 3.53 -1.10
N HIS A 23 13.39 2.93 0.04
CA HIS A 23 13.46 3.64 1.31
C HIS A 23 14.55 4.70 1.36
N ASN A 24 15.77 4.37 0.92
CA ASN A 24 16.86 5.37 0.81
C ASN A 24 17.78 5.05 -0.39
N PRO A 25 17.30 5.22 -1.64
CA PRO A 25 18.07 4.89 -2.84
C PRO A 25 19.30 5.79 -3.02
N ASN A 26 19.37 6.92 -2.30
CA ASN A 26 20.46 7.88 -2.35
C ASN A 26 21.29 7.90 -1.05
N ALA A 27 21.27 6.84 -0.24
CA ALA A 27 21.99 6.79 1.05
C ALA A 27 23.48 7.13 0.91
N GLU A 28 24.13 6.71 -0.18
CA GLU A 28 25.55 7.03 -0.47
C GLU A 28 25.81 8.54 -0.65
N ARG A 29 24.80 9.29 -1.10
CA ARG A 29 24.91 10.74 -1.38
C ARG A 29 24.34 11.58 -0.25
N CYS A 30 23.31 11.10 0.43
CA CYS A 30 22.52 11.86 1.39
C CYS A 30 22.73 11.42 2.84
N GLY A 31 23.53 10.38 3.10
CA GLY A 31 23.69 9.80 4.43
C GLY A 31 22.56 8.84 4.81
N GLY A 32 22.62 8.28 6.02
CA GLY A 32 21.70 7.23 6.45
C GLY A 32 22.05 5.85 5.86
N ALA A 33 21.07 4.92 5.82
CA ALA A 33 21.24 3.63 5.16
C ALA A 33 19.93 2.93 4.78
N THR A 34 20.05 1.97 3.88
CA THR A 34 19.12 0.84 3.71
C THR A 34 19.87 -0.44 4.03
N ILE A 35 19.35 -1.27 4.92
CA ILE A 35 19.92 -2.57 5.29
C ILE A 35 18.92 -3.65 4.92
N HIS A 36 19.33 -4.60 4.08
CA HIS A 36 18.48 -5.69 3.57
C HIS A 36 19.31 -6.99 3.48
N PRO A 37 18.68 -8.19 3.53
CA PRO A 37 19.40 -9.45 3.36
C PRO A 37 20.28 -9.55 2.11
N GLU A 38 19.81 -8.99 0.99
CA GLU A 38 20.50 -9.07 -0.31
C GLU A 38 21.50 -7.95 -0.56
N PHE A 39 21.37 -6.80 0.12
CA PHE A 39 22.20 -5.63 -0.13
C PHE A 39 22.15 -4.63 1.02
N THR A 40 23.10 -3.71 1.06
CA THR A 40 22.98 -2.49 1.86
C THR A 40 23.25 -1.28 0.99
N LEU A 41 22.70 -0.12 1.37
CA LEU A 41 23.11 1.18 0.86
C LEU A 41 23.56 2.01 2.07
N PRO A 42 24.81 2.51 2.15
CA PRO A 42 25.92 2.27 1.21
C PRO A 42 26.32 0.79 1.11
N ASN A 43 26.84 0.36 -0.03
CA ASN A 43 27.19 -1.06 -0.27
C ASN A 43 28.24 -1.60 0.72
N GLY A 44 29.19 -0.75 1.13
CA GLY A 44 30.25 -1.13 2.07
C GLY A 44 29.77 -1.53 3.47
N LEU A 45 28.53 -1.18 3.84
CA LEU A 45 27.94 -1.54 5.13
C LEU A 45 27.61 -3.05 5.22
N ASN A 46 27.52 -3.76 4.10
CA ASN A 46 27.09 -5.16 4.08
C ASN A 46 28.06 -6.08 4.83
N GLU A 47 29.37 -5.93 4.60
CA GLU A 47 30.41 -6.72 5.27
C GLU A 47 30.42 -6.49 6.78
N GLU A 48 30.20 -5.25 7.21
CA GLU A 48 30.10 -4.89 8.63
C GLU A 48 28.89 -5.53 9.29
N ILE A 49 27.71 -5.45 8.66
CA ILE A 49 26.49 -6.06 9.19
C ILE A 49 26.65 -7.58 9.29
N ILE A 50 27.15 -8.24 8.25
CA ILE A 50 27.37 -9.70 8.27
C ILE A 50 28.44 -10.07 9.30
N GLY A 51 29.51 -9.29 9.42
CA GLY A 51 30.59 -9.54 10.38
C GLY A 51 30.14 -9.45 11.84
N ARG A 52 29.23 -8.52 12.16
CA ARG A 52 28.72 -8.30 13.52
C ARG A 52 27.55 -9.22 13.87
N PHE A 53 26.60 -9.39 12.95
CA PHE A 53 25.32 -10.06 13.22
C PHE A 53 25.23 -11.48 12.64
N GLY A 54 26.21 -11.89 11.84
CA GLY A 54 26.17 -13.13 11.09
C GLY A 54 25.39 -13.00 9.77
N PRO A 55 25.42 -14.03 8.92
CA PRO A 55 24.62 -14.06 7.70
C PRO A 55 23.13 -13.97 8.05
N TRP A 56 22.35 -13.37 7.14
CA TRP A 56 20.90 -13.34 7.28
C TRP A 56 20.30 -14.75 7.21
N PRO A 57 19.27 -15.05 8.03
CA PRO A 57 18.54 -16.30 7.93
C PRO A 57 17.94 -16.49 6.54
N GLU A 58 17.81 -17.75 6.15
CA GLU A 58 17.01 -18.12 4.98
C GLU A 58 15.57 -17.64 5.15
N GLU A 59 14.92 -17.36 4.02
CA GLU A 59 13.53 -16.93 4.04
C GLU A 59 12.62 -18.06 4.52
N ALA A 60 11.68 -17.74 5.41
CA ALA A 60 10.71 -18.70 5.94
C ALA A 60 9.28 -18.12 5.89
N ARG A 61 8.32 -18.95 6.31
CA ARG A 61 6.90 -18.60 6.50
C ARG A 61 6.46 -19.09 7.88
N PRO A 62 6.18 -18.20 8.84
CA PRO A 62 6.41 -16.76 8.80
C PRO A 62 7.91 -16.41 8.72
N ASN A 63 8.25 -15.23 8.22
CA ASN A 63 9.62 -14.75 8.03
C ASN A 63 10.27 -14.20 9.32
N THR A 64 9.99 -14.85 10.44
CA THR A 64 10.28 -14.35 11.79
C THR A 64 11.76 -14.30 12.12
N ALA A 65 12.56 -15.24 11.63
CA ALA A 65 14.00 -15.22 11.86
C ALA A 65 14.66 -13.97 11.25
N ARG A 66 14.24 -13.56 10.04
CA ARG A 66 14.74 -12.33 9.42
C ARG A 66 14.24 -11.09 10.18
N MET A 67 12.97 -11.05 10.57
CA MET A 67 12.45 -9.93 11.38
C MET A 67 13.21 -9.80 12.72
N ALA A 68 13.50 -10.91 13.39
CA ALA A 68 14.30 -10.92 14.62
C ALA A 68 15.71 -10.37 14.41
N GLN A 69 16.37 -10.73 13.31
CA GLN A 69 17.67 -10.14 12.97
C GLN A 69 17.55 -8.63 12.64
N ALA A 70 16.48 -8.20 11.98
CA ALA A 70 16.24 -6.78 11.72
C ALA A 70 16.05 -5.97 13.01
N VAL A 71 15.29 -6.49 13.99
CA VAL A 71 15.16 -5.86 15.31
C VAL A 71 16.50 -5.80 16.02
N ARG A 72 17.30 -6.88 16.01
CA ARG A 72 18.65 -6.87 16.58
C ARG A 72 19.55 -5.83 15.95
N ILE A 73 19.59 -5.73 14.62
CA ILE A 73 20.36 -4.69 13.93
C ILE A 73 19.86 -3.29 14.32
N MET A 74 18.55 -3.12 14.47
CA MET A 74 17.96 -1.85 14.90
C MET A 74 18.41 -1.46 16.30
N THR A 75 18.31 -2.38 17.28
CA THR A 75 18.54 -2.10 18.71
C THR A 75 20.00 -2.20 19.12
N GLU A 76 20.83 -2.98 18.44
CA GLU A 76 22.25 -3.18 18.77
C GLU A 76 23.19 -2.27 17.93
N TYR A 77 22.74 -1.76 16.77
CA TYR A 77 23.59 -0.94 15.89
C TYR A 77 22.94 0.38 15.44
N VAL A 78 21.76 0.34 14.80
CA VAL A 78 21.19 1.54 14.18
C VAL A 78 20.84 2.61 15.21
N LEU A 79 20.07 2.26 16.24
CA LEU A 79 19.65 3.23 17.25
C LEU A 79 20.79 3.67 18.18
N PRO A 80 21.69 2.78 18.68
CA PRO A 80 22.78 3.19 19.57
C PRO A 80 23.93 3.93 18.89
N GLU A 81 24.36 3.46 17.71
CA GLU A 81 25.59 3.97 17.07
C GLU A 81 25.30 5.02 16.01
N ARG A 82 24.33 4.78 15.14
CA ARG A 82 23.98 5.74 14.07
C ARG A 82 23.04 6.83 14.55
N ASN A 83 22.14 6.49 15.47
CA ASN A 83 21.18 7.40 16.09
C ASN A 83 20.47 8.32 15.07
N PRO A 84 19.82 7.76 14.03
CA PRO A 84 19.17 8.56 13.00
C PRO A 84 17.97 9.31 13.57
N ALA A 85 17.59 10.42 12.94
CA ALA A 85 16.37 11.15 13.33
C ALA A 85 15.09 10.36 13.01
N VAL A 86 15.16 9.48 12.00
CA VAL A 86 14.08 8.59 11.62
C VAL A 86 14.66 7.22 11.30
N SER A 87 14.09 6.17 11.89
CA SER A 87 14.39 4.79 11.53
C SER A 87 13.13 4.02 11.15
N LEU A 88 13.28 3.02 10.28
CA LEU A 88 12.19 2.16 9.84
C LEU A 88 12.62 0.69 9.94
N ILE A 89 11.74 -0.14 10.51
CA ILE A 89 11.77 -1.59 10.29
C ILE A 89 10.62 -1.93 9.35
N TRP A 90 10.93 -2.58 8.23
CA TRP A 90 9.92 -3.09 7.29
C TRP A 90 9.89 -4.61 7.30
N SER A 91 8.74 -5.18 7.65
CA SER A 91 8.50 -6.63 7.64
C SER A 91 7.71 -7.05 6.40
N SER A 92 7.96 -8.25 5.90
CA SER A 92 7.09 -8.90 4.91
C SER A 92 5.96 -9.73 5.53
N GLU A 93 5.87 -9.77 6.86
CA GLU A 93 4.77 -10.41 7.57
C GLU A 93 3.78 -9.37 8.10
N PRO A 94 2.46 -9.66 8.08
CA PRO A 94 1.84 -10.95 7.73
C PRO A 94 1.57 -11.16 6.24
N ASP A 95 1.97 -10.23 5.36
CA ASP A 95 1.67 -10.26 3.92
C ASP A 95 2.01 -11.62 3.27
N LYS A 96 3.25 -12.08 3.40
CA LYS A 96 3.69 -13.35 2.80
C LYS A 96 2.91 -14.55 3.32
N SER A 97 2.63 -14.60 4.61
CA SER A 97 1.80 -15.67 5.21
C SER A 97 0.35 -15.60 4.76
N GLN A 98 -0.19 -14.40 4.54
CA GLN A 98 -1.56 -14.21 4.05
C GLN A 98 -1.71 -14.56 2.57
N HIS A 99 -0.73 -14.23 1.71
CA HIS A 99 -0.66 -14.75 0.34
C HIS A 99 -0.66 -16.28 0.31
N ASP A 100 0.08 -16.93 1.21
CA ASP A 100 0.25 -18.38 1.18
C ASP A 100 -0.95 -19.15 1.76
N ALA A 101 -1.53 -18.69 2.88
CA ALA A 101 -2.52 -19.45 3.64
C ALA A 101 -3.87 -18.74 3.84
N GLY A 102 -3.99 -17.47 3.46
CA GLY A 102 -5.22 -16.71 3.60
C GLY A 102 -5.38 -15.97 4.93
N VAL A 103 -6.29 -14.99 4.90
CA VAL A 103 -6.60 -14.09 6.02
C VAL A 103 -7.23 -14.87 7.16
N GLY A 104 -6.63 -14.80 8.35
CA GLY A 104 -7.14 -15.47 9.55
C GLY A 104 -6.75 -16.94 9.70
N SER A 105 -5.94 -17.48 8.79
CA SER A 105 -5.36 -18.82 8.91
C SER A 105 -4.40 -18.94 10.10
N ASP A 106 -4.14 -20.17 10.57
CA ASP A 106 -3.17 -20.42 11.65
C ASP A 106 -1.79 -19.83 11.32
N LEU A 107 -1.35 -19.93 10.06
CA LEU A 107 -0.10 -19.35 9.59
C LEU A 107 -0.12 -17.81 9.64
N SER A 108 -1.19 -17.18 9.16
CA SER A 108 -1.35 -15.73 9.25
C SER A 108 -1.38 -15.24 10.70
N ASN A 109 -2.06 -15.96 11.60
CA ASN A 109 -2.16 -15.58 13.00
C ASN A 109 -0.82 -15.77 13.72
N ALA A 110 -0.07 -16.82 13.40
CA ALA A 110 1.29 -17.00 13.87
C ALA A 110 2.20 -15.86 13.40
N ALA A 111 2.12 -15.46 12.14
CA ALA A 111 2.90 -14.34 11.59
C ALA A 111 2.64 -13.01 12.32
N VAL A 112 1.38 -12.68 12.58
CA VAL A 112 1.01 -11.48 13.36
C VAL A 112 1.52 -11.58 14.79
N THR A 113 1.34 -12.73 15.45
CA THR A 113 1.79 -12.96 16.83
C THR A 113 3.31 -12.82 16.96
N GLU A 114 4.05 -13.38 16.00
CA GLU A 114 5.50 -13.32 16.00
C GLU A 114 6.01 -11.91 15.69
N ALA A 115 5.36 -11.18 14.77
CA ALA A 115 5.67 -9.77 14.51
C ALA A 115 5.42 -8.88 15.74
N ASP A 116 4.30 -9.09 16.46
CA ASP A 116 4.01 -8.42 17.72
C ASP A 116 5.10 -8.69 18.78
N ALA A 117 5.55 -9.94 18.90
CA ALA A 117 6.65 -10.29 19.80
C ALA A 117 8.01 -9.64 19.43
N GLN A 118 8.26 -9.36 18.15
CA GLN A 118 9.43 -8.59 17.72
C GLN A 118 9.27 -7.10 18.03
N PHE A 119 8.07 -6.55 17.80
CA PHE A 119 7.75 -5.17 18.14
C PHE A 119 7.85 -4.92 19.66
N GLY A 120 7.37 -5.85 20.48
CA GLY A 120 7.51 -5.81 21.93
C GLY A 120 8.97 -5.71 22.39
N ARG A 121 9.90 -6.44 21.76
CA ARG A 121 11.34 -6.33 22.05
C ARG A 121 11.93 -4.97 21.72
N LEU A 122 11.47 -4.33 20.64
CA LEU A 122 11.89 -2.97 20.32
C LEU A 122 11.40 -1.98 21.40
N LEU A 123 10.16 -2.13 21.86
CA LEU A 123 9.61 -1.30 22.92
C LEU A 123 10.31 -1.52 24.26
N GLU A 124 10.57 -2.77 24.63
CA GLU A 124 11.35 -3.13 25.83
C GLU A 124 12.75 -2.51 25.79
N TRP A 125 13.43 -2.61 24.64
CA TRP A 125 14.74 -1.96 24.47
C TRP A 125 14.69 -0.44 24.65
N LEU A 126 13.65 0.23 24.13
CA LEU A 126 13.47 1.67 24.34
C LEU A 126 13.27 2.01 25.82
N GLU A 127 12.57 1.17 26.57
CA GLU A 127 12.34 1.35 28.00
C GLU A 127 13.62 1.13 28.81
N GLU A 128 14.32 0.03 28.56
CA GLU A 128 15.58 -0.32 29.25
C GLU A 128 16.72 0.67 28.95
N SER A 129 16.76 1.21 27.72
CA SER A 129 17.76 2.22 27.33
C SER A 129 17.40 3.65 27.78
N GLY A 130 16.22 3.86 28.38
CA GLY A 130 15.74 5.17 28.82
C GLY A 130 15.29 6.10 27.69
N ARG A 131 15.06 5.56 26.49
CA ARG A 131 14.69 6.30 25.26
C ARG A 131 13.18 6.39 25.02
N SER A 132 12.35 5.73 25.81
CA SER A 132 10.89 5.82 25.63
C SER A 132 10.33 7.22 25.79
N GLY A 133 11.00 8.08 26.57
CA GLY A 133 10.55 9.45 26.83
C GLY A 133 10.87 10.45 25.72
N ASP A 134 11.78 10.12 24.81
CA ASP A 134 12.25 11.01 23.74
C ASP A 134 12.07 10.44 22.33
N THR A 135 11.44 9.27 22.21
CA THR A 135 11.24 8.56 20.95
C THR A 135 9.75 8.46 20.62
N ASP A 136 9.37 8.96 19.44
CA ASP A 136 8.07 8.66 18.84
C ASP A 136 8.13 7.35 18.06
N VAL A 137 7.20 6.44 18.34
CA VAL A 137 7.02 5.15 17.69
C VAL A 137 5.72 5.16 16.91
N ILE A 138 5.80 4.88 15.61
CA ILE A 138 4.65 4.78 14.72
C ILE A 138 4.65 3.38 14.10
N VAL A 139 3.53 2.68 14.22
CA VAL A 139 3.26 1.40 13.56
C VAL A 139 2.26 1.65 12.46
N LEU A 140 2.53 1.19 11.26
CA LEU A 140 1.63 1.31 10.11
C LEU A 140 1.66 0.05 9.25
N SER A 141 0.73 -0.01 8.31
CA SER A 141 0.71 -0.99 7.24
C SER A 141 0.52 -0.30 5.89
N ASP A 142 1.10 -0.86 4.84
CA ASP A 142 0.91 -0.39 3.48
C ASP A 142 -0.49 -0.66 2.95
N HIS A 143 -1.07 -1.82 3.26
CA HIS A 143 -2.42 -2.21 2.86
C HIS A 143 -3.05 -3.25 3.80
N GLY A 144 -4.37 -3.35 3.74
CA GLY A 144 -5.12 -4.49 4.26
C GLY A 144 -5.12 -5.67 3.28
N TYR A 145 -6.13 -6.54 3.41
CA TYR A 145 -6.24 -7.78 2.66
C TYR A 145 -7.69 -8.18 2.40
N SER A 146 -7.93 -8.86 1.27
CA SER A 146 -9.14 -9.64 1.00
C SER A 146 -8.79 -11.11 0.81
N THR A 147 -9.77 -11.98 0.96
CA THR A 147 -9.68 -13.39 0.56
C THR A 147 -9.96 -13.53 -0.93
N ILE A 148 -9.13 -14.30 -1.64
CA ILE A 148 -9.34 -14.61 -3.06
C ILE A 148 -10.58 -15.48 -3.18
N ARG A 149 -11.55 -15.00 -3.96
CA ARG A 149 -12.72 -15.77 -4.39
C ARG A 149 -12.37 -16.67 -5.57
N GLU A 150 -11.75 -16.08 -6.58
CA GLU A 150 -11.48 -16.71 -7.87
C GLU A 150 -10.32 -16.00 -8.56
N THR A 151 -9.47 -16.78 -9.23
CA THR A 151 -8.34 -16.29 -10.00
C THR A 151 -8.70 -16.20 -11.48
N VAL A 152 -8.48 -15.04 -12.09
CA VAL A 152 -8.87 -14.73 -13.47
C VAL A 152 -7.63 -14.53 -14.33
N ASN A 153 -7.49 -15.31 -15.41
CA ASN A 153 -6.44 -15.09 -16.40
C ASN A 153 -6.82 -13.96 -17.37
N VAL A 154 -6.76 -12.72 -16.89
CA VAL A 154 -7.24 -11.54 -17.64
C VAL A 154 -6.50 -11.38 -18.96
N ARG A 155 -5.20 -11.67 -19.03
CA ARG A 155 -4.42 -11.63 -20.27
C ARG A 155 -4.97 -12.56 -21.35
N GLU A 156 -5.29 -13.79 -20.98
CA GLU A 156 -5.84 -14.78 -21.91
C GLU A 156 -7.24 -14.37 -22.37
N LEU A 157 -8.12 -13.96 -21.45
CA LEU A 157 -9.47 -13.51 -21.78
C LEU A 157 -9.49 -12.27 -22.69
N VAL A 158 -8.55 -11.34 -22.49
CA VAL A 158 -8.38 -10.16 -23.37
C VAL A 158 -7.94 -10.59 -24.77
N ALA A 159 -7.01 -11.55 -24.88
CA ALA A 159 -6.60 -12.08 -26.18
C ALA A 159 -7.75 -12.81 -26.90
N GLU A 160 -8.50 -13.66 -26.18
CA GLU A 160 -9.68 -14.37 -26.70
C GLU A 160 -10.80 -13.42 -27.15
N ALA A 161 -10.93 -12.27 -26.49
CA ALA A 161 -11.85 -11.21 -26.87
C ALA A 161 -11.43 -10.43 -28.14
N GLY A 162 -10.28 -10.78 -28.72
CA GLY A 162 -9.79 -10.22 -29.99
C GLY A 162 -8.95 -8.96 -29.83
N PHE A 163 -8.36 -8.72 -28.65
CA PHE A 163 -7.34 -7.68 -28.46
C PHE A 163 -5.95 -8.30 -28.69
N PRO A 164 -5.24 -7.92 -29.75
CA PRO A 164 -3.93 -8.49 -30.04
C PRO A 164 -2.86 -8.07 -29.03
N SER A 165 -1.68 -8.68 -29.13
CA SER A 165 -0.54 -8.33 -28.28
C SER A 165 0.07 -6.97 -28.63
N ASN A 166 0.91 -6.46 -27.73
CA ASN A 166 1.63 -5.21 -27.93
C ASN A 166 2.43 -5.18 -29.24
N GLY A 167 2.40 -4.05 -29.94
CA GLY A 167 3.09 -3.85 -31.22
C GLY A 167 2.22 -4.11 -32.46
N GLU A 168 1.06 -4.74 -32.29
CA GLU A 168 0.07 -4.91 -33.35
C GLU A 168 -1.00 -3.80 -33.32
N ALA A 169 -1.65 -3.55 -34.45
CA ALA A 169 -2.75 -2.57 -34.52
C ALA A 169 -3.90 -3.00 -33.60
N GLY A 170 -4.30 -2.13 -32.68
CA GLY A 170 -5.30 -2.44 -31.65
C GLY A 170 -4.76 -3.27 -30.46
N GLY A 171 -3.44 -3.40 -30.35
CA GLY A 171 -2.80 -4.20 -29.30
C GLY A 171 -2.94 -3.59 -27.90
N VAL A 172 -3.06 -4.47 -26.90
CA VAL A 172 -3.19 -4.09 -25.48
C VAL A 172 -2.13 -4.79 -24.64
N VAL A 173 -1.36 -4.01 -23.87
CA VAL A 173 -0.54 -4.56 -22.78
C VAL A 173 -1.40 -4.75 -21.55
N VAL A 174 -1.42 -5.98 -21.01
CA VAL A 174 -2.10 -6.34 -19.77
C VAL A 174 -1.07 -6.53 -18.66
N ALA A 175 -1.05 -5.63 -17.68
CA ALA A 175 -0.19 -5.69 -16.51
C ALA A 175 -1.02 -6.03 -15.26
N HIS A 176 -0.79 -7.25 -14.74
CA HIS A 176 -1.47 -7.77 -13.56
C HIS A 176 -0.92 -7.13 -12.27
N ASN A 177 -1.79 -6.85 -11.31
CA ASN A 177 -1.44 -6.28 -10.01
C ASN A 177 -2.34 -6.83 -8.88
N GLY A 178 -2.45 -8.17 -8.80
CA GLY A 178 -3.23 -8.84 -7.76
C GLY A 178 -4.72 -8.56 -7.90
N GLY A 179 -5.25 -7.71 -7.01
CA GLY A 179 -6.63 -7.21 -6.99
C GLY A 179 -6.99 -6.18 -8.08
N SER A 180 -6.04 -5.79 -8.93
CA SER A 180 -6.28 -4.90 -10.07
C SER A 180 -5.49 -5.29 -11.33
N VAL A 181 -5.87 -4.67 -12.45
CA VAL A 181 -5.21 -4.82 -13.76
C VAL A 181 -5.05 -3.46 -14.42
N LEU A 182 -3.84 -3.19 -14.92
CA LEU A 182 -3.49 -1.99 -15.65
C LEU A 182 -3.42 -2.33 -17.15
N PHE A 183 -4.06 -1.51 -17.98
CA PHE A 183 -4.12 -1.72 -19.42
C PHE A 183 -3.52 -0.53 -20.16
N TYR A 184 -2.66 -0.83 -21.13
CA TYR A 184 -2.07 0.16 -22.04
C TYR A 184 -2.43 -0.20 -23.47
N ALA A 185 -3.24 0.63 -24.11
CA ALA A 185 -3.51 0.53 -25.54
C ALA A 185 -2.31 1.07 -26.33
N GLY A 186 -1.97 0.44 -27.45
CA GLY A 186 -0.86 0.89 -28.29
C GLY A 186 -1.01 2.38 -28.67
N ASN A 187 -0.04 3.21 -28.27
CA ASN A 187 -0.07 4.67 -28.44
C ASN A 187 -1.30 5.37 -27.84
N SER A 188 -1.88 4.83 -26.76
CA SER A 188 -3.12 5.34 -26.15
C SER A 188 -4.27 5.44 -27.16
N ASP A 189 -4.41 4.43 -28.04
CA ASP A 189 -5.48 4.39 -29.03
C ASP A 189 -6.86 4.36 -28.36
N ARG A 190 -7.60 5.48 -28.52
CA ARG A 190 -8.89 5.70 -27.88
C ARG A 190 -9.96 4.68 -28.31
N GLU A 191 -9.96 4.27 -29.57
CA GLU A 191 -10.96 3.30 -30.06
C GLU A 191 -10.75 1.93 -29.40
N THR A 192 -9.50 1.48 -29.32
CA THR A 192 -9.09 0.26 -28.61
C THR A 192 -9.45 0.33 -27.14
N ALA A 193 -9.13 1.43 -26.46
CA ALA A 193 -9.48 1.62 -25.06
C ALA A 193 -11.01 1.61 -24.83
N GLN A 194 -11.79 2.29 -25.69
CA GLN A 194 -13.25 2.31 -25.59
C GLN A 194 -13.88 0.92 -25.80
N ARG A 195 -13.35 0.14 -26.75
CA ARG A 195 -13.77 -1.26 -26.98
C ARG A 195 -13.41 -2.15 -25.80
N LEU A 196 -12.19 -2.02 -25.27
CA LEU A 196 -11.73 -2.77 -24.11
C LEU A 196 -12.56 -2.46 -22.87
N ALA A 197 -12.83 -1.19 -22.60
CA ALA A 197 -13.67 -0.76 -21.49
C ALA A 197 -15.09 -1.33 -21.58
N ALA A 198 -15.69 -1.32 -22.78
CA ALA A 198 -17.01 -1.91 -23.00
C ALA A 198 -17.02 -3.41 -22.68
N TRP A 199 -16.02 -4.15 -23.18
CA TRP A 199 -15.89 -5.58 -22.94
C TRP A 199 -15.65 -5.91 -21.46
N LEU A 200 -14.77 -5.15 -20.79
CA LEU A 200 -14.48 -5.30 -19.36
C LEU A 200 -15.74 -5.15 -18.51
N MET A 201 -16.55 -4.12 -18.77
CA MET A 201 -17.79 -3.84 -18.01
C MET A 201 -18.83 -4.97 -18.10
N GLU A 202 -18.78 -5.82 -19.13
CA GLU A 202 -19.65 -6.99 -19.25
C GLU A 202 -19.18 -8.19 -18.41
N GLN A 203 -17.94 -8.16 -17.91
CA GLN A 203 -17.36 -9.28 -17.18
C GLN A 203 -17.84 -9.33 -15.72
N PRO A 204 -18.14 -10.54 -15.18
CA PRO A 204 -18.66 -10.68 -13.83
C PRO A 204 -17.67 -10.24 -12.74
N TRP A 205 -16.37 -10.29 -13.05
CA TRP A 205 -15.27 -9.93 -12.17
C TRP A 205 -14.87 -8.45 -12.24
N CYS A 206 -15.33 -7.70 -13.26
CA CYS A 206 -14.99 -6.28 -13.38
C CYS A 206 -15.61 -5.48 -12.23
N GLY A 207 -14.76 -4.85 -11.41
CA GLY A 207 -15.13 -3.91 -10.36
C GLY A 207 -15.17 -2.50 -10.92
N THR A 208 -14.45 -1.56 -10.31
CA THR A 208 -14.32 -0.19 -10.83
C THR A 208 -13.39 -0.14 -12.01
N LEU A 209 -13.65 0.83 -12.90
CA LEU A 209 -12.86 1.06 -14.10
C LEU A 209 -12.60 2.56 -14.25
N THR A 210 -11.33 2.97 -14.21
CA THR A 210 -10.92 4.35 -14.44
C THR A 210 -10.20 4.52 -15.76
N ALA A 211 -10.31 5.68 -16.39
CA ALA A 211 -9.62 6.03 -17.63
C ALA A 211 -8.70 7.23 -17.45
N SER A 212 -7.50 7.16 -18.02
CA SER A 212 -6.59 8.31 -18.10
C SER A 212 -7.11 9.33 -19.10
N SER A 213 -6.75 10.58 -18.87
CA SER A 213 -6.94 11.68 -19.83
C SER A 213 -6.34 11.38 -21.22
N SER A 214 -5.34 10.50 -21.33
CA SER A 214 -4.71 10.09 -22.60
C SER A 214 -5.69 9.50 -23.62
N VAL A 215 -6.72 8.78 -23.14
CA VAL A 215 -7.75 8.14 -23.98
C VAL A 215 -9.08 8.88 -23.97
N SER A 216 -9.11 10.09 -23.38
CA SER A 216 -10.30 10.94 -23.22
C SER A 216 -11.44 10.27 -22.42
N ASP A 217 -12.57 10.97 -22.28
CA ASP A 217 -13.74 10.45 -21.56
C ASP A 217 -14.36 9.24 -22.30
N ILE A 218 -14.28 8.07 -21.66
CA ILE A 218 -14.92 6.83 -22.08
C ILE A 218 -16.19 6.64 -21.24
N GLU A 219 -17.34 6.47 -21.90
CA GLU A 219 -18.60 6.23 -21.19
C GLU A 219 -18.49 5.05 -20.22
N GLY A 220 -19.01 5.22 -19.01
CA GLY A 220 -18.99 4.20 -17.95
C GLY A 220 -17.68 4.11 -17.19
N THR A 221 -16.65 4.90 -17.49
CA THR A 221 -15.42 5.01 -16.67
C THR A 221 -15.46 6.24 -15.77
N LEU A 222 -14.65 6.23 -14.72
CA LEU A 222 -14.35 7.41 -13.90
C LEU A 222 -12.92 7.93 -14.22
N PRO A 223 -12.60 9.21 -13.99
CA PRO A 223 -11.26 9.72 -14.25
C PRO A 223 -10.18 9.04 -13.41
N ALA A 224 -9.04 8.65 -13.99
CA ALA A 224 -7.91 8.07 -13.28
C ALA A 224 -7.30 9.02 -12.22
N ALA A 225 -7.44 10.33 -12.43
CA ALA A 225 -7.02 11.35 -11.47
C ALA A 225 -7.77 11.26 -10.13
N LEU A 226 -8.99 10.72 -10.08
CA LEU A 226 -9.73 10.52 -8.83
C LEU A 226 -9.03 9.54 -7.87
N VAL A 227 -8.17 8.67 -8.41
CA VAL A 227 -7.51 7.60 -7.66
C VAL A 227 -5.98 7.68 -7.74
N GLY A 228 -5.44 8.84 -8.14
CA GLY A 228 -3.99 9.08 -8.16
C GLY A 228 -3.22 8.33 -9.25
N ASN A 229 -3.90 7.76 -10.26
CA ASN A 229 -3.25 6.97 -11.32
C ASN A 229 -2.98 7.75 -12.62
N GLU A 230 -3.31 9.04 -12.66
CA GLU A 230 -3.04 9.90 -13.82
C GLU A 230 -1.54 10.26 -13.92
N GLY A 231 -0.95 10.14 -15.10
CA GLY A 231 0.43 10.58 -15.32
C GLY A 231 1.09 9.91 -16.53
N VAL A 232 2.35 10.30 -16.80
CA VAL A 232 3.11 9.86 -17.99
C VAL A 232 3.36 8.34 -18.02
N ARG A 233 3.34 7.69 -16.86
CA ARG A 233 3.47 6.22 -16.72
C ARG A 233 2.12 5.55 -16.36
N GLY A 234 1.07 6.35 -16.23
CA GLY A 234 -0.26 5.88 -15.90
C GLY A 234 -0.81 4.99 -17.02
N PRO A 235 -1.62 3.98 -16.68
CA PRO A 235 -2.30 3.18 -17.68
C PRO A 235 -3.43 3.96 -18.34
N ASP A 236 -3.80 3.57 -19.56
CA ASP A 236 -4.95 4.13 -20.25
C ASP A 236 -6.26 3.75 -19.54
N LEU A 237 -6.33 2.50 -19.04
CA LEU A 237 -7.41 2.02 -18.17
C LEU A 237 -6.84 1.30 -16.94
N THR A 238 -7.41 1.57 -15.77
CA THR A 238 -7.18 0.77 -14.56
C THR A 238 -8.48 0.10 -14.16
N MET A 239 -8.45 -1.21 -13.96
CA MET A 239 -9.57 -1.95 -13.41
C MET A 239 -9.22 -2.50 -12.03
N SER A 240 -10.04 -2.17 -11.03
CA SER A 240 -10.08 -2.93 -9.79
C SER A 240 -11.04 -4.11 -9.95
N PHE A 241 -10.70 -5.27 -9.41
CA PHE A 241 -11.66 -6.37 -9.34
C PHE A 241 -12.87 -6.03 -8.45
N ARG A 242 -13.99 -6.65 -8.78
CA ARG A 242 -15.21 -6.63 -7.95
C ARG A 242 -14.94 -7.39 -6.65
N TRP A 243 -15.50 -6.89 -5.56
CA TRP A 243 -15.38 -7.50 -4.24
C TRP A 243 -16.72 -7.49 -3.51
N ASN A 244 -16.81 -8.23 -2.40
CA ASN A 244 -17.96 -8.22 -1.50
C ASN A 244 -17.53 -8.41 -0.03
N SER A 245 -18.48 -8.22 0.88
CA SER A 245 -18.26 -8.32 2.34
C SER A 245 -18.71 -9.65 2.94
N THR A 246 -18.81 -10.73 2.16
CA THR A 246 -19.10 -12.04 2.73
C THR A 246 -17.90 -12.47 3.60
N PRO A 247 -18.14 -13.02 4.81
CA PRO A 247 -17.05 -13.56 5.63
C PRO A 247 -16.45 -14.81 5.01
N ASN A 248 -15.14 -14.98 5.15
CA ASN A 248 -14.43 -16.22 4.86
C ASN A 248 -14.63 -17.25 6.01
N ASP A 249 -14.04 -18.43 5.87
CA ASP A 249 -14.18 -19.52 6.85
C ASP A 249 -13.63 -19.15 8.25
N ALA A 250 -12.69 -18.21 8.34
CA ALA A 250 -12.15 -17.67 9.58
C ALA A 250 -12.95 -16.47 10.14
N GLY A 251 -14.05 -16.08 9.49
CA GLY A 251 -14.93 -14.99 9.92
C GLY A 251 -14.50 -13.59 9.46
N TYR A 252 -13.42 -13.46 8.68
CA TYR A 252 -12.95 -12.17 8.16
C TYR A 252 -13.71 -11.78 6.89
N LEU A 253 -14.16 -10.53 6.83
CA LEU A 253 -14.90 -9.99 5.69
C LEU A 253 -13.96 -9.63 4.54
N GLY A 254 -14.44 -9.79 3.31
CA GLY A 254 -13.72 -9.35 2.13
C GLY A 254 -13.39 -10.52 1.22
N TYR A 255 -14.14 -10.64 0.12
CA TYR A 255 -13.81 -11.52 -0.99
C TYR A 255 -13.57 -10.71 -2.26
N VAL A 256 -12.53 -11.05 -3.00
CA VAL A 256 -12.14 -10.35 -4.24
C VAL A 256 -11.74 -11.34 -5.34
N TYR A 257 -11.92 -10.96 -6.60
CA TYR A 257 -11.25 -11.65 -7.71
C TYR A 257 -9.77 -11.24 -7.77
N SER A 258 -8.91 -12.08 -8.34
CA SER A 258 -7.47 -11.80 -8.41
C SER A 258 -6.86 -12.25 -9.73
N THR A 259 -5.76 -11.62 -10.15
CA THR A 259 -4.94 -12.11 -11.28
C THR A 259 -4.00 -13.26 -10.92
N GLY A 260 -3.83 -13.57 -9.63
CA GLY A 260 -2.91 -14.59 -9.13
C GLY A 260 -3.32 -15.18 -7.78
N GLY A 261 -2.62 -16.22 -7.33
CA GLY A 261 -2.99 -16.97 -6.13
C GLY A 261 -4.12 -17.98 -6.37
N ARG A 262 -4.70 -18.52 -5.30
CA ARG A 262 -5.76 -19.55 -5.32
C ARG A 262 -6.94 -19.14 -4.43
N PRO A 263 -8.17 -19.58 -4.72
CA PRO A 263 -9.31 -19.39 -3.83
C PRO A 263 -8.99 -19.78 -2.38
N GLY A 264 -9.37 -18.92 -1.43
CA GLY A 264 -9.09 -19.08 0.00
C GLY A 264 -7.78 -18.44 0.48
N GLN A 265 -6.81 -18.19 -0.41
CA GLN A 265 -5.61 -17.40 -0.08
C GLN A 265 -5.92 -15.90 0.03
N GLY A 266 -4.97 -15.11 0.52
CA GLY A 266 -5.09 -13.66 0.62
C GLY A 266 -4.62 -12.96 -0.66
N GLN A 267 -5.16 -11.76 -0.93
CA GLN A 267 -4.63 -10.84 -1.92
C GLN A 267 -4.95 -9.39 -1.56
N HIS A 268 -4.23 -8.47 -2.19
CA HIS A 268 -4.46 -7.03 -2.12
C HIS A 268 -4.34 -6.37 -3.51
N GLY A 269 -4.54 -5.05 -3.60
CA GLY A 269 -4.39 -4.27 -4.83
C GLY A 269 -5.71 -3.89 -5.54
N SER A 270 -6.85 -4.22 -4.96
CA SER A 270 -8.18 -3.76 -5.38
C SER A 270 -8.65 -2.54 -4.58
N MET A 271 -9.78 -1.95 -4.97
CA MET A 271 -10.50 -0.92 -4.22
C MET A 271 -11.47 -1.51 -3.17
N SER A 272 -11.22 -2.73 -2.71
CA SER A 272 -11.88 -3.30 -1.53
C SER A 272 -11.56 -2.45 -0.31
N LYS A 273 -12.58 -2.06 0.45
CA LYS A 273 -12.35 -1.34 1.72
C LYS A 273 -11.53 -2.14 2.72
N TYR A 274 -11.49 -3.48 2.58
CA TYR A 274 -10.69 -4.36 3.43
C TYR A 274 -9.22 -4.40 3.02
N GLU A 275 -8.89 -3.93 1.81
CA GLU A 275 -7.52 -3.77 1.31
C GLU A 275 -7.03 -2.31 1.46
N LEU A 276 -7.93 -1.34 1.31
CA LEU A 276 -7.58 0.08 1.44
C LEU A 276 -7.44 0.54 2.90
N ARG A 277 -8.28 0.03 3.80
CA ARG A 277 -8.18 0.37 5.23
C ARG A 277 -7.08 -0.46 5.86
N ASN A 278 -5.99 0.21 6.22
CA ASN A 278 -4.85 -0.36 6.91
C ASN A 278 -4.78 0.19 8.36
N VAL A 279 -3.74 -0.21 9.09
CA VAL A 279 -3.57 0.19 10.49
C VAL A 279 -2.58 1.35 10.60
N MET A 280 -2.83 2.23 11.56
CA MET A 280 -1.84 3.16 12.09
C MET A 280 -2.03 3.30 13.60
N PHE A 281 -0.94 3.12 14.35
CA PHE A 281 -0.86 3.41 15.78
C PHE A 281 0.36 4.29 16.04
N ALA A 282 0.27 5.22 16.97
CA ALA A 282 1.40 6.05 17.36
C ALA A 282 1.48 6.18 18.89
N ARG A 283 2.69 6.19 19.43
CA ARG A 283 3.01 6.44 20.85
C ARG A 283 4.28 7.27 20.91
N GLY A 284 4.31 8.27 21.76
CA GLY A 284 5.54 9.00 22.04
C GLY A 284 5.27 10.40 22.62
N PRO A 285 6.32 11.18 22.88
CA PRO A 285 6.21 12.51 23.47
C PRO A 285 5.43 13.50 22.58
N SER A 286 5.35 13.27 21.27
CA SER A 286 4.67 14.18 20.35
C SER A 286 3.18 13.89 20.19
N PHE A 287 2.72 12.69 20.55
CA PHE A 287 1.36 12.21 20.30
C PHE A 287 0.46 12.28 21.54
N LYS A 288 -0.83 12.57 21.32
CA LYS A 288 -1.88 12.43 22.35
C LYS A 288 -2.05 10.95 22.74
N GLN A 289 -2.55 10.71 23.95
CA GLN A 289 -2.75 9.36 24.49
C GLN A 289 -4.24 9.00 24.60
N GLY A 290 -4.55 7.70 24.47
CA GLY A 290 -5.91 7.18 24.66
C GLY A 290 -6.92 7.70 23.63
N LEU A 291 -6.44 8.03 22.43
CA LEU A 291 -7.20 8.72 21.39
C LEU A 291 -7.45 7.82 20.20
N GLN A 292 -8.68 7.83 19.69
CA GLN A 292 -9.02 7.33 18.37
C GLN A 292 -9.35 8.55 17.48
N VAL A 293 -8.76 8.59 16.29
CA VAL A 293 -9.01 9.65 15.30
C VAL A 293 -9.85 9.04 14.19
N ASP A 294 -11.10 9.51 14.07
CA ASP A 294 -12.01 9.06 13.01
C ASP A 294 -11.89 9.89 11.72
N ALA A 295 -11.17 11.02 11.78
CA ALA A 295 -10.87 11.81 10.60
C ALA A 295 -10.04 10.98 9.59
N PRO A 296 -10.38 11.01 8.29
CA PRO A 296 -9.66 10.28 7.27
C PRO A 296 -8.16 10.59 7.25
N SER A 297 -7.35 9.54 7.12
CA SER A 297 -5.89 9.61 7.03
C SER A 297 -5.36 8.51 6.11
N GLY A 298 -4.12 8.65 5.64
CA GLY A 298 -3.45 7.63 4.86
C GLY A 298 -1.93 7.71 4.94
N ASN A 299 -1.24 6.74 4.34
CA ASN A 299 0.23 6.64 4.39
C ASN A 299 0.95 7.88 3.86
N ILE A 300 0.31 8.66 2.98
CA ILE A 300 0.84 9.93 2.46
C ILE A 300 1.00 11.00 3.55
N ASP A 301 0.29 10.88 4.68
CA ASP A 301 0.33 11.83 5.79
C ASP A 301 1.49 11.57 6.76
N LEU A 302 2.14 10.39 6.67
CA LEU A 302 3.22 10.02 7.58
C LEU A 302 4.41 10.96 7.45
N ALA A 303 4.92 11.14 6.23
CA ALA A 303 6.09 11.97 5.97
C ALA A 303 5.92 13.43 6.42
N PRO A 304 4.84 14.16 6.06
CA PRO A 304 4.63 15.52 6.55
C PRO A 304 4.47 15.57 8.08
N THR A 305 3.84 14.58 8.70
CA THR A 305 3.70 14.50 10.16
C THR A 305 5.06 14.31 10.86
N VAL A 306 5.90 13.40 10.36
CA VAL A 306 7.26 13.20 10.91
C VAL A 306 8.12 14.46 10.73
N LEU A 307 8.06 15.12 9.58
CA LEU A 307 8.78 16.38 9.36
C LEU A 307 8.30 17.48 10.31
N ARG A 308 6.98 17.56 10.56
CA ARG A 308 6.40 18.50 11.52
C ARG A 308 6.94 18.28 12.94
N ILE A 309 7.04 17.03 13.38
CA ILE A 309 7.59 16.65 14.69
C ILE A 309 9.06 17.09 14.80
N LEU A 310 9.83 16.88 13.74
CA LEU A 310 11.24 17.27 13.66
C LEU A 310 11.45 18.79 13.48
N GLY A 311 10.38 19.59 13.34
CA GLY A 311 10.48 21.03 13.07
C GLY A 311 11.02 21.36 11.68
N ILE A 312 10.89 20.44 10.72
CA ILE A 312 11.37 20.56 9.35
C ILE A 312 10.16 20.89 8.44
N PRO A 313 10.26 21.89 7.54
CA PRO A 313 9.18 22.18 6.61
C PRO A 313 8.95 21.01 5.63
N ALA A 314 7.68 20.74 5.32
CA ALA A 314 7.31 19.75 4.32
C ALA A 314 7.90 20.10 2.93
N GLY A 315 8.22 19.06 2.16
CA GLY A 315 8.78 19.22 0.82
C GLY A 315 7.73 19.65 -0.21
N LYS A 316 8.19 20.32 -1.28
CA LYS A 316 7.35 20.60 -2.46
C LYS A 316 7.04 19.28 -3.17
N GLY A 317 5.77 18.86 -3.17
CA GLY A 317 5.31 17.60 -3.78
C GLY A 317 4.79 16.55 -2.80
N MET A 318 4.69 16.86 -1.51
CA MET A 318 3.91 16.04 -0.58
C MET A 318 2.43 16.40 -0.73
N GLU A 319 1.59 15.40 -1.00
CA GLU A 319 0.13 15.54 -1.15
C GLU A 319 -0.62 15.26 0.17
N GLY A 320 0.03 14.55 1.09
CA GLY A 320 -0.50 14.32 2.42
C GLY A 320 -0.46 15.56 3.30
N ARG A 321 -1.26 15.52 4.37
CA ARG A 321 -1.35 16.56 5.38
C ARG A 321 -0.62 16.14 6.65
N VAL A 322 -0.35 17.11 7.50
CA VAL A 322 0.04 16.81 8.89
C VAL A 322 -1.20 16.33 9.65
N LEU A 323 -1.06 15.23 10.38
CA LEU A 323 -2.08 14.75 11.33
C LEU A 323 -2.00 15.56 12.64
N GLU A 324 -2.20 16.88 12.56
CA GLU A 324 -2.07 17.80 13.70
C GLU A 324 -2.99 17.36 14.85
N GLU A 325 -4.18 16.86 14.56
CA GLU A 325 -5.15 16.39 15.55
C GLU A 325 -4.63 15.26 16.44
N ALA A 326 -3.65 14.48 15.97
CA ALA A 326 -3.00 13.43 16.74
C ALA A 326 -1.88 13.95 17.66
N LEU A 327 -1.38 15.16 17.44
CA LEU A 327 -0.24 15.73 18.17
C LEU A 327 -0.69 16.46 19.44
N VAL A 328 0.12 16.43 20.50
CA VAL A 328 -0.21 17.00 21.84
C VAL A 328 -0.63 18.47 21.82
N ASN A 329 -0.15 19.26 20.85
CA ASN A 329 -0.45 20.69 20.71
C ASN A 329 -1.43 21.00 19.57
N GLY A 330 -2.01 19.99 18.92
CA GLY A 330 -2.96 20.17 17.83
C GLY A 330 -4.43 20.16 18.28
N PRO A 331 -5.36 20.46 17.35
CA PRO A 331 -6.79 20.59 17.63
C PRO A 331 -7.41 19.29 18.14
N ASP A 332 -8.60 19.35 18.75
CA ASP A 332 -9.35 18.13 19.07
C ASP A 332 -9.70 17.41 17.74
N PRO A 333 -9.62 16.06 17.66
CA PRO A 333 -10.00 15.36 16.43
C PRO A 333 -11.42 15.62 15.97
N SER A 334 -12.34 15.94 16.89
CA SER A 334 -13.71 16.31 16.54
C SER A 334 -13.82 17.68 15.84
N ASP A 335 -12.78 18.51 15.92
CA ASP A 335 -12.69 19.79 15.22
C ASP A 335 -12.12 19.66 13.79
N VAL A 336 -11.71 18.45 13.38
CA VAL A 336 -11.21 18.22 12.02
C VAL A 336 -12.38 18.03 11.06
N ASP A 337 -12.67 19.07 10.30
CA ASP A 337 -13.66 19.03 9.23
C ASP A 337 -13.20 18.11 8.08
N TRP A 338 -14.09 17.19 7.70
CA TRP A 338 -13.88 16.33 6.55
C TRP A 338 -15.20 16.01 5.86
N SER A 339 -15.11 15.60 4.61
CA SER A 339 -16.27 15.26 3.78
C SER A 339 -16.09 13.93 3.09
N ARG A 340 -17.21 13.30 2.73
CA ARG A 340 -17.23 12.08 1.92
C ARG A 340 -18.08 12.30 0.68
N GLU A 341 -17.52 12.02 -0.48
CA GLU A 341 -18.19 12.10 -1.78
C GLU A 341 -18.22 10.74 -2.46
N VAL A 342 -19.25 10.48 -3.26
CA VAL A 342 -19.37 9.25 -4.05
C VAL A 342 -19.49 9.64 -5.53
N HIS A 343 -18.49 9.24 -6.30
CA HIS A 343 -18.43 9.42 -7.74
C HIS A 343 -19.05 8.21 -8.42
N ASN A 344 -20.06 8.41 -9.26
CA ASN A 344 -20.81 7.34 -9.91
C ASN A 344 -20.87 7.54 -11.41
N THR A 345 -20.91 6.44 -12.15
CA THR A 345 -21.18 6.45 -13.58
C THR A 345 -21.88 5.15 -13.98
N GLU A 346 -22.58 5.17 -15.11
CA GLU A 346 -23.21 4.00 -15.68
C GLU A 346 -22.97 3.92 -17.19
N ARG A 347 -23.03 2.71 -17.73
CA ARG A 347 -23.06 2.48 -19.18
C ARG A 347 -24.04 1.39 -19.52
N ARG A 348 -24.81 1.61 -20.59
CA ARG A 348 -25.71 0.60 -21.14
C ARG A 348 -24.95 -0.35 -22.07
N LEU A 349 -25.08 -1.65 -21.82
CA LEU A 349 -24.46 -2.72 -22.60
C LEU A 349 -25.56 -3.71 -23.01
N GLY A 350 -26.14 -3.48 -24.18
CA GLY A 350 -27.34 -4.18 -24.63
C GLY A 350 -28.54 -3.95 -23.70
N HIS A 351 -29.01 -5.02 -23.08
CA HIS A 351 -30.13 -5.02 -22.12
C HIS A 351 -29.69 -4.91 -20.65
N LYS A 352 -28.39 -4.88 -20.39
CA LYS A 352 -27.81 -4.76 -19.05
C LYS A 352 -27.22 -3.37 -18.85
N VAL A 353 -27.03 -3.00 -17.59
CA VAL A 353 -26.39 -1.75 -17.20
C VAL A 353 -25.25 -2.07 -16.25
N TYR A 354 -24.06 -1.58 -16.60
CA TYR A 354 -22.92 -1.53 -15.69
C TYR A 354 -23.01 -0.23 -14.89
N ARG A 355 -22.90 -0.32 -13.57
CA ARG A 355 -22.89 0.82 -12.64
C ARG A 355 -21.68 0.69 -11.76
N GLN A 356 -20.87 1.73 -11.65
CA GLN A 356 -19.76 1.75 -10.70
C GLN A 356 -19.82 2.98 -9.79
N GLN A 357 -19.13 2.85 -8.66
CA GLN A 357 -18.95 3.93 -7.71
C GLN A 357 -17.53 3.90 -7.12
N ILE A 358 -16.99 5.09 -6.84
CA ILE A 358 -15.79 5.29 -6.02
C ILE A 358 -16.16 6.28 -4.92
N ALA A 359 -15.97 5.89 -3.66
CA ALA A 359 -16.14 6.76 -2.52
C ALA A 359 -14.79 7.34 -2.09
N ILE A 360 -14.77 8.65 -1.87
CA ILE A 360 -13.57 9.41 -1.53
C ILE A 360 -13.88 10.26 -0.29
N SER A 361 -13.01 10.18 0.70
CA SER A 361 -13.00 11.09 1.82
C SER A 361 -11.99 12.22 1.58
N ARG A 362 -12.27 13.43 2.07
CA ARG A 362 -11.41 14.62 1.90
C ARG A 362 -11.25 15.37 3.21
N VAL A 363 -10.01 15.69 3.57
CA VAL A 363 -9.63 16.58 4.69
C VAL A 363 -8.77 17.72 4.12
N GLY A 364 -9.29 18.94 4.14
CA GLY A 364 -8.66 20.05 3.41
C GLY A 364 -8.50 19.71 1.92
N ASP A 365 -7.27 19.77 1.42
CA ASP A 365 -6.94 19.43 0.03
C ASP A 365 -6.54 17.96 -0.17
N THR A 366 -6.37 17.18 0.90
CA THR A 366 -5.93 15.79 0.84
C THR A 366 -7.13 14.85 0.69
N THR A 367 -7.04 13.91 -0.24
CA THR A 367 -8.10 12.94 -0.56
C THR A 367 -7.67 11.51 -0.29
N TYR A 368 -8.62 10.70 0.16
CA TYR A 368 -8.43 9.29 0.53
C TYR A 368 -9.49 8.44 -0.16
N ILE A 369 -9.08 7.37 -0.83
CA ILE A 369 -10.03 6.43 -1.45
C ILE A 369 -10.56 5.52 -0.34
N ASP A 370 -11.88 5.54 -0.12
CA ASP A 370 -12.50 4.68 0.90
C ASP A 370 -12.74 3.27 0.36
N GLU A 371 -13.31 3.21 -0.85
CA GLU A 371 -13.70 2.00 -1.55
C GLU A 371 -14.13 2.32 -2.98
N GLY A 372 -14.11 1.29 -3.84
CA GLY A 372 -14.66 1.34 -5.17
C GLY A 372 -15.26 0.00 -5.55
N ASN A 373 -16.46 -0.02 -6.11
CA ASN A 373 -17.08 -1.26 -6.57
C ASN A 373 -18.04 -1.05 -7.75
N SER A 374 -18.54 -2.14 -8.33
CA SER A 374 -19.52 -2.10 -9.41
C SER A 374 -20.62 -3.14 -9.27
N THR A 375 -21.69 -2.92 -10.04
CA THR A 375 -22.75 -3.89 -10.27
C THR A 375 -23.01 -4.01 -11.78
N PHE A 376 -23.39 -5.21 -12.22
CA PHE A 376 -23.80 -5.45 -13.59
C PHE A 376 -25.06 -6.31 -13.58
N GLY A 377 -26.16 -5.77 -14.09
CA GLY A 377 -27.47 -6.40 -13.95
C GLY A 377 -28.47 -5.97 -15.02
N TRP A 378 -29.61 -6.64 -15.02
CA TRP A 378 -30.79 -6.21 -15.78
C TRP A 378 -31.36 -4.93 -15.17
N ARG A 379 -32.03 -4.14 -16.00
CA ARG A 379 -32.72 -2.93 -15.53
C ARG A 379 -33.79 -3.21 -14.50
#